data_AF-A0A1H9X239-F1
#
_entry.id   AF-A0A1H9X239-F1
#
_cell.length_a   1.000
_cell.length_b   1.000
_cell.length_c   1.000
_cell.angle_alpha   90.00
_cell.angle_beta   90.00
_cell.angle_gamma   90.00
#
_symmetry.space_group_name_H-M   'P 1'
#
loop_
_entity.id
_entity.type
_entity.pdbx_description
1 polymer ?
#
loop_
_entity_poly.entity_id
_entity_poly.type
_entity_poly.pdbx_seq_one_letter_code
_entity_poly.pdbx_strand_id
1 'polypeptide(L)'
;MAEHEQHEDHGHSVAAWTAVAIILAGCVVASWGVLVATPILFWVGIVIALLGAVAGKVLGMAGYGAKDVPEPRQTEQHSGIR
;
A
#
# COMPACT_ATOMS: atom_id res chain seq x y z
N MET A 1 -15.37 -29.73 3.95
CA MET A 1 -14.93 -28.77 2.92
C MET A 1 -15.09 -27.36 3.47
N ALA A 2 -14.38 -27.06 4.56
CA ALA A 2 -14.22 -25.69 5.03
C ALA A 2 -12.92 -25.21 4.42
N GLU A 3 -13.03 -24.42 3.36
CA GLU A 3 -11.93 -23.67 2.79
C GLU A 3 -11.45 -22.71 3.89
N HIS A 4 -10.22 -22.88 4.36
CA HIS A 4 -9.60 -21.84 5.18
C HIS A 4 -9.28 -20.70 4.23
N GLU A 5 -10.19 -19.74 4.10
CA GLU A 5 -9.91 -18.45 3.47
C GLU A 5 -8.71 -17.82 4.19
N GLN A 6 -7.53 -18.02 3.62
CA GLN A 6 -6.30 -17.30 3.92
C GLN A 6 -6.61 -15.84 3.60
N HIS A 7 -7.15 -15.11 4.58
CA HIS A 7 -7.34 -13.68 4.46
C HIS A 7 -5.96 -13.05 4.48
N GLU A 8 -5.42 -12.83 3.29
CA GLU A 8 -4.24 -12.01 3.06
C GLU A 8 -4.57 -10.57 3.48
N ASP A 9 -4.37 -10.28 4.77
CA ASP A 9 -4.56 -8.95 5.32
C ASP A 9 -3.35 -8.05 5.00
N HIS A 10 -3.06 -7.91 3.70
CA HIS A 10 -1.86 -7.28 3.15
C HIS A 10 -2.11 -5.80 2.77
N GLY A 11 -3.38 -5.34 2.89
CA GLY A 11 -3.81 -3.97 2.64
C GLY A 11 -3.85 -3.06 3.87
N HIS A 12 -3.71 -3.60 5.09
CA HIS A 12 -3.76 -2.82 6.35
C HIS A 12 -2.40 -2.32 6.86
N SER A 13 -1.32 -2.51 6.10
CA SER A 13 -0.02 -1.93 6.45
C SER A 13 -0.08 -0.40 6.49
N VAL A 14 0.48 0.18 7.56
CA VAL A 14 0.61 1.64 7.73
C VAL A 14 1.39 2.26 6.55
N ALA A 15 2.37 1.55 6.00
CA ALA A 15 3.12 2.00 4.82
C ALA A 15 2.24 2.15 3.59
N ALA A 16 1.37 1.17 3.33
CA ALA A 16 0.46 1.19 2.20
C ALA A 16 -0.57 2.32 2.34
N TRP A 17 -1.22 2.43 3.50
CA TRP A 17 -2.26 3.45 3.70
C TRP A 17 -1.69 4.87 3.70
N THR A 18 -0.48 5.07 4.25
CA THR A 18 0.20 6.38 4.22
C THR A 18 0.53 6.80 2.79
N ALA A 19 1.08 5.90 1.98
CA ALA A 19 1.40 6.20 0.58
C ALA A 19 0.14 6.56 -0.21
N VAL A 20 -0.93 5.76 -0.05
CA VAL A 20 -2.22 5.97 -0.72
C VAL A 20 -2.84 7.31 -0.31
N ALA A 21 -2.89 7.63 0.98
CA ALA A 21 -3.48 8.88 1.47
C ALA A 21 -2.76 10.12 0.91
N ILE A 22 -1.42 10.09 0.84
CA ILE A 22 -0.64 11.21 0.31
C ILE A 22 -0.84 11.35 -1.21
N ILE A 23 -0.83 10.23 -1.95
CA ILE A 23 -1.06 10.24 -3.40
C ILE A 23 -2.46 10.77 -3.71
N LEU A 24 -3.49 10.30 -2.99
CA LEU A 24 -4.86 10.78 -3.14
C LEU A 24 -4.98 12.28 -2.85
N ALA A 25 -4.34 12.77 -1.78
CA ALA A 25 -4.30 14.20 -1.48
C ALA A 25 -3.65 15.01 -2.63
N GLY A 26 -2.55 14.53 -3.18
CA GLY A 26 -1.90 15.13 -4.36
C GLY A 26 -2.81 15.15 -5.58
N CYS A 27 -3.52 14.06 -5.86
CA CYS A 27 -4.49 13.98 -6.95
C CYS A 27 -5.65 14.95 -6.77
N VAL A 28 -6.16 15.13 -5.54
CA VAL A 28 -7.21 16.11 -5.25
C VAL A 28 -6.72 17.53 -5.51
N VAL A 29 -5.52 17.89 -5.04
CA VAL A 29 -4.92 19.21 -5.27
C VAL A 29 -4.67 19.45 -6.77
N ALA A 30 -4.16 18.44 -7.48
CA ALA A 30 -3.92 18.52 -8.92
C ALA A 30 -5.23 18.73 -9.70
N SER A 31 -6.26 17.94 -9.37
CA SER A 31 -7.59 18.03 -9.98
C SER A 31 -8.22 19.41 -9.72
N TRP A 32 -8.10 19.92 -8.50
CA TRP A 32 -8.56 21.27 -8.14
C TRP A 32 -7.83 22.35 -8.94
N GLY A 33 -6.50 22.22 -9.11
CA GLY A 33 -5.70 23.15 -9.90
C GLY A 33 -6.14 23.22 -11.37
N VAL A 34 -6.61 22.10 -11.94
CA VAL A 34 -7.22 22.07 -13.28
C VAL A 34 -8.58 22.77 -13.29
N LEU A 35 -9.43 22.55 -12.28
CA LEU A 35 -10.76 23.18 -12.18
C LEU A 35 -10.68 24.70 -12.11
N VAL A 36 -9.73 25.26 -11.37
CA VAL A 36 -9.54 26.72 -11.25
C VAL A 36 -8.60 27.31 -12.30
N ALA A 37 -8.17 26.52 -13.29
CA ALA A 37 -7.25 26.94 -14.36
C ALA A 37 -5.93 27.55 -13.86
N THR A 38 -5.39 27.04 -12.76
CA THR A 38 -4.13 27.51 -12.17
C THR A 38 -3.03 26.44 -12.34
N PRO A 39 -2.08 26.62 -13.28
CA PRO A 39 -1.04 25.64 -13.54
C PRO A 39 -0.14 25.36 -12.33
N ILE A 40 0.08 26.36 -11.48
CA ILE A 40 0.93 26.23 -10.28
C ILE A 40 0.33 25.19 -9.31
N LEU A 41 -0.98 25.24 -9.05
CA LEU A 41 -1.64 24.28 -8.15
C LEU A 41 -1.60 22.85 -8.70
N PHE A 42 -1.70 22.70 -10.03
CA PHE A 42 -1.53 21.39 -10.68
C PHE A 42 -0.15 20.79 -10.37
N TRP A 43 0.92 21.57 -10.59
CA TRP A 43 2.29 21.11 -10.31
C TRP A 43 2.54 20.82 -8.84
N VAL A 44 1.96 21.61 -7.93
CA VAL A 44 2.01 21.33 -6.49
C VAL A 44 1.37 19.98 -6.17
N GLY A 45 0.21 19.67 -6.75
CA GLY A 45 -0.44 18.36 -6.59
C GLY A 45 0.41 17.20 -7.09
N ILE A 46 1.10 17.37 -8.23
CA ILE A 46 2.03 16.36 -8.76
C ILE A 46 3.21 16.13 -7.80
N VAL A 47 3.81 17.20 -7.26
CA VAL A 47 4.91 17.08 -6.29
C VAL A 47 4.47 16.33 -5.03
N ILE A 48 3.26 16.60 -4.53
CA ILE A 48 2.68 15.90 -3.38
C ILE A 48 2.49 14.41 -3.70
N ALA A 49 1.98 14.07 -4.88
CA ALA A 49 1.79 12.68 -5.28
C ALA A 49 3.13 11.92 -5.35
N LEU A 50 4.17 12.54 -5.90
CA LEU A 50 5.52 11.95 -5.93
C LEU A 50 6.09 11.75 -4.53
N LEU A 51 5.90 12.72 -3.62
CA LEU A 51 6.29 12.56 -2.22
C LEU A 51 5.57 11.39 -1.53
N GLY A 52 4.31 11.12 -1.88
CA GLY A 52 3.57 9.96 -1.38
C GLY A 52 4.19 8.62 -1.80
N ALA A 53 4.61 8.51 -3.06
CA ALA A 53 5.31 7.32 -3.54
C ALA A 53 6.67 7.12 -2.84
N VAL A 54 7.42 8.21 -2.61
CA VAL A 54 8.68 8.16 -1.86
C VAL A 54 8.43 7.76 -0.41
N ALA A 55 7.42 8.34 0.25
CA ALA A 55 7.06 8.01 1.63
C ALA A 55 6.71 6.53 1.80
N GLY A 56 5.94 5.95 0.88
CA GLY A 56 5.64 4.52 0.86
C GLY A 56 6.88 3.64 0.79
N LYS A 57 7.82 3.98 -0.11
CA LYS A 57 9.10 3.27 -0.24
C LYS A 57 9.93 3.35 1.05
N VAL A 58 10.04 4.54 1.64
CA VAL A 58 10.80 4.76 2.88
C VAL A 58 10.17 4.00 4.06
N LEU A 59 8.84 4.02 4.20
CA LEU A 59 8.16 3.29 5.27
C LEU A 59 8.26 1.77 5.08
N GLY A 60 8.19 1.29 3.83
CA GLY A 60 8.45 -0.10 3.50
C GLY A 60 9.84 -0.54 3.94
N MET A 61 10.87 0.26 3.63
CA MET A 61 12.25 0.01 4.06
C MET A 61 12.43 0.08 5.59
N ALA A 62 11.65 0.92 6.26
CA ALA A 62 11.66 1.03 7.72
C ALA A 62 10.93 -0.13 8.43
N GLY A 63 10.44 -1.13 7.70
CA GLY A 63 9.79 -2.33 8.26
C GLY A 63 8.30 -2.17 8.53
N TYR A 64 7.68 -1.07 8.09
CA TYR A 64 6.23 -0.89 8.15
C TYR A 64 5.50 -1.56 6.97
N GLY A 65 6.22 -2.14 6.01
CA GLY A 65 5.66 -2.89 4.89
C GLY A 65 5.00 -4.21 5.29
N ALA A 66 4.27 -4.82 4.36
CA ALA A 66 3.72 -6.16 4.55
C ALA A 66 4.86 -7.17 4.79
N LYS A 67 4.62 -8.13 5.69
CA LYS A 67 5.59 -9.17 6.05
C LYS A 67 5.08 -10.46 5.42
N ASP A 68 5.81 -11.02 4.46
CA ASP A 68 5.52 -12.35 3.94
C ASP A 68 5.79 -13.35 5.06
N VAL A 69 4.73 -13.91 5.66
CA VAL A 69 4.87 -15.02 6.60
C VAL A 69 5.16 -16.25 5.75
N PRO A 70 6.35 -16.89 5.87
CA PRO A 70 6.64 -18.09 5.09
C PRO A 70 5.59 -19.15 5.39
N GLU A 71 4.94 -19.65 4.33
CA GLU A 71 3.93 -20.69 4.45
C GLU A 71 4.49 -21.85 5.28
N PRO A 72 3.82 -22.28 6.37
CA PRO A 72 4.26 -23.44 7.11
C PRO A 72 4.27 -24.62 6.14
N ARG A 73 5.43 -25.25 5.94
CA ARG A 73 5.57 -26.42 5.07
C ARG A 73 4.46 -27.43 5.41
N GLN A 74 3.49 -27.58 4.51
CA GLN A 74 2.42 -28.60 4.52
C GLN A 74 2.97 -30.05 4.54
N THR A 75 4.29 -30.22 4.60
CA THR A 75 4.99 -31.51 4.48
C THR A 75 4.92 -32.38 5.73
N GLU A 76 4.53 -31.85 6.91
CA GLU A 76 4.40 -32.67 8.14
C GLU A 76 2.97 -33.13 8.45
N GLN A 77 1.93 -32.61 7.80
CA GLN A 77 0.55 -33.03 8.08
C GLN A 77 0.04 -34.19 7.20
N HIS A 78 0.71 -34.49 6.07
CA HIS A 78 0.31 -35.60 5.20
C HIS A 78 1.05 -36.93 5.49
N SER A 79 2.01 -36.96 6.43
CA SER A 79 2.83 -38.15 6.74
C SER A 79 2.54 -38.77 8.12
N GLY A 80 1.39 -38.47 8.71
CA GLY A 80 0.96 -39.06 9.96
C GLY A 80 -0.52 -39.40 9.89
N ILE A 81 -0.81 -40.64 9.46
CA ILE A 81 -1.89 -41.53 9.94
C ILE A 81 -2.09 -42.61 8.85
N ARG A 82 -1.56 -43.80 9.17
CA ARG A 82 -2.15 -45.09 8.78
C ARG A 82 -3.48 -45.25 9.48
#